data_AF-D0VX39-F1
#
_entry.id   AF-D0VX39-F1
#
_cell.length_a   1.000
_cell.length_b   1.000
_cell.length_c   1.000
_cell.angle_alpha   90.00
_cell.angle_beta   90.00
_cell.angle_gamma   90.00
#
_symmetry.space_group_name_H-M   'P 1'
#
loop_
_entity.id
_entity.type
_entity.pdbx_description
1 polymer ?
#
loop_
_entity_poly.entity_id
_entity_poly.type
_entity_poly.pdbx_seq_one_letter_code
_entity_poly.pdbx_strand_id
1 'polypeptide(L)'
;MKETAISVLGLLSLFLLEVVSANEIINGTFVLEGINKNASGGVFANGDECGMQANHRSKCPSGMCCSIWGWCGTTSEYCGSGFCQNQCTGPSPHGSCGMQGGGTKCPSGQCCSLLGWCGTGSDFCKPEICQSQCSGPFPNGRCGWQADGRLCPRGQCCSVDGWCGTTTDYCASGLCQSQCPFTPPPPPPPSPPPPSPPPSQYQCGMQNGGTKCNRTGECCGISGMCGNTYEYCFPGYCQMQCPGPYPEGRCGWQADGKSCPTGQCCGNAGWCGIGPGFCDPIFCQSQCSGAPISTAKRDGGIRSFLLNAALV
;
A
#
# COMPACT_ATOMS: atom_id res chain seq x y z
N MET A 1 -2.51 57.90 55.57
CA MET A 1 -2.45 56.96 56.72
C MET A 1 -2.50 55.54 56.18
N LYS A 2 -1.72 54.62 56.75
CA LYS A 2 -1.76 53.15 56.54
C LYS A 2 -1.79 52.64 55.08
N GLU A 3 -0.62 52.21 54.61
CA GLU A 3 -0.51 51.27 53.49
C GLU A 3 -1.06 49.89 53.90
N THR A 4 -1.76 49.21 52.99
CA THR A 4 -2.35 47.89 53.25
C THR A 4 -1.39 46.76 52.85
N ALA A 5 -0.55 46.34 53.79
CA ALA A 5 0.27 45.14 53.65
C ALA A 5 -0.61 43.87 53.68
N ILE A 6 -0.92 43.31 52.52
CA ILE A 6 -1.62 42.03 52.39
C ILE A 6 -0.64 40.91 52.77
N SER A 7 -0.86 40.28 53.93
CA SER A 7 0.02 39.21 54.41
C SER A 7 -0.13 37.93 53.59
N VAL A 8 0.99 37.36 53.15
CA VAL A 8 1.05 36.11 52.37
C VAL A 8 0.41 34.93 53.13
N LEU A 9 0.42 34.96 54.47
CA LEU A 9 -0.29 34.00 55.33
C LEU A 9 -1.82 33.99 55.13
N GLY A 10 -2.41 35.11 54.69
CA GLY A 10 -3.83 35.19 54.35
C GLY A 10 -4.16 34.52 53.02
N LEU A 11 -3.25 34.56 52.05
CA LEU A 11 -3.42 33.87 50.76
C LEU A 11 -3.20 32.36 50.91
N LEU A 12 -2.23 31.94 51.74
CA LEU A 12 -2.02 30.52 52.05
C LEU A 12 -3.22 29.87 52.76
N SER A 13 -3.89 30.61 53.66
CA SER A 13 -5.03 30.07 54.42
C SER A 13 -6.32 29.96 53.61
N LEU A 14 -6.52 30.82 52.60
CA LEU A 14 -7.56 30.62 51.57
C LEU A 14 -7.26 29.38 50.71
N PHE A 15 -6.02 29.22 50.22
CA PHE A 15 -5.62 28.07 49.40
C PHE A 15 -5.78 26.71 50.10
N LEU A 16 -5.64 26.67 51.43
CA LEU A 16 -5.78 25.42 52.20
C LEU A 16 -7.24 24.99 52.43
N LEU A 17 -8.23 25.88 52.33
CA LEU A 17 -9.63 25.50 52.51
C LEU A 17 -10.19 24.72 51.32
N GLU A 18 -9.83 25.08 50.09
CA GLU A 18 -10.37 24.44 48.87
C GLU A 18 -9.89 22.98 48.72
N VAL A 19 -8.67 22.66 49.20
CA VAL A 19 -8.10 21.31 49.13
C VAL A 19 -8.81 20.32 50.08
N VAL A 20 -9.35 20.79 51.20
CA VAL A 20 -10.00 19.92 52.21
C VAL A 20 -11.30 19.30 51.69
N SER A 21 -12.00 19.95 50.75
CA SER A 21 -13.28 19.44 50.21
C SER A 21 -13.15 18.21 49.30
N ALA A 22 -11.93 17.74 49.00
CA ALA A 22 -11.67 16.71 48.00
C ALA A 22 -11.39 15.31 48.57
N ASN A 23 -11.31 15.11 49.89
CA ASN A 23 -10.62 13.95 50.47
C ASN A 23 -11.36 13.20 51.60
N GLU A 24 -12.67 12.97 51.41
CA GLU A 24 -13.53 12.07 52.25
C GLU A 24 -13.83 10.73 51.52
N ILE A 25 -12.83 10.15 50.85
CA ILE A 25 -12.87 8.74 50.41
C ILE A 25 -11.54 8.07 50.75
N ILE A 26 -11.57 7.17 51.74
CA ILE A 26 -10.67 6.02 52.07
C ILE A 26 -10.73 5.83 53.60
N ASN A 27 -11.69 5.02 54.06
CA ASN A 27 -11.70 4.19 55.29
C ASN A 27 -13.16 3.93 55.72
N GLY A 28 -13.76 2.87 55.20
CA GLY A 28 -15.19 2.59 55.39
C GLY A 28 -15.58 1.14 55.11
N THR A 29 -14.93 0.17 55.76
CA THR A 29 -15.38 -1.23 55.75
C THR A 29 -16.68 -1.38 56.55
N PHE A 30 -17.82 -1.44 55.86
CA PHE A 30 -19.07 -1.95 56.41
C PHE A 30 -19.47 -3.28 55.75
N VAL A 31 -20.32 -4.06 56.41
CA VAL A 31 -20.41 -5.52 56.24
C VAL A 31 -21.51 -5.94 55.25
N LEU A 32 -21.30 -7.10 54.63
CA LEU A 32 -22.21 -7.82 53.73
C LEU A 32 -23.53 -8.21 54.39
N GLU A 33 -24.61 -8.33 53.60
CA GLU A 33 -25.52 -9.49 53.73
C GLU A 33 -26.28 -9.83 52.44
N GLY A 34 -25.91 -10.97 51.81
CA GLY A 34 -26.58 -11.60 50.66
C GLY A 34 -26.53 -10.88 49.31
N ILE A 35 -26.65 -11.51 48.13
CA ILE A 35 -26.46 -12.92 47.67
C ILE A 35 -26.38 -12.85 46.12
N ASN A 36 -25.67 -13.69 45.36
CA ASN A 36 -24.82 -14.85 45.66
C ASN A 36 -23.67 -14.92 44.61
N LYS A 37 -22.69 -15.83 44.74
CA LYS A 37 -21.60 -16.04 43.74
C LYS A 37 -21.77 -17.31 42.92
N ASN A 38 -22.04 -17.17 41.61
CA ASN A 38 -21.70 -18.16 40.59
C ASN A 38 -21.56 -17.48 39.21
N ALA A 39 -20.88 -18.13 38.27
CA ALA A 39 -20.68 -17.74 36.86
C ALA A 39 -19.85 -16.45 36.57
N SER A 40 -18.55 -16.66 36.38
CA SER A 40 -17.75 -16.20 35.23
C SER A 40 -18.08 -14.88 34.51
N GLY A 41 -17.21 -13.87 34.71
CA GLY A 41 -16.89 -12.86 33.70
C GLY A 41 -17.51 -11.47 33.88
N GLY A 42 -16.86 -10.46 33.30
CA GLY A 42 -17.29 -9.06 33.31
C GLY A 42 -16.42 -8.16 34.19
N VAL A 43 -15.68 -7.24 33.55
CA VAL A 43 -15.20 -6.01 34.21
C VAL A 43 -16.41 -5.08 34.37
N PHE A 44 -16.45 -4.28 35.44
CA PHE A 44 -17.50 -3.27 35.64
C PHE A 44 -17.45 -2.22 34.52
N ALA A 45 -18.31 -2.39 33.52
CA ALA A 45 -18.57 -1.38 32.50
C ALA A 45 -19.66 -0.44 33.03
N ASN A 46 -19.28 0.78 33.42
CA ASN A 46 -20.25 1.84 33.69
C ASN A 46 -20.99 2.15 32.37
N GLY A 47 -22.32 2.10 32.37
CA GLY A 47 -23.14 2.05 31.16
C GLY A 47 -23.24 3.37 30.38
N ASP A 48 -22.56 4.40 30.85
CA ASP A 48 -22.83 5.80 30.52
C ASP A 48 -21.69 6.49 29.74
N GLU A 49 -20.55 5.82 29.55
CA GLU A 49 -19.43 6.32 28.73
C GLU A 49 -19.69 6.11 27.23
N CYS A 50 -19.36 7.10 26.40
CA CYS A 50 -19.68 7.13 24.98
C CYS A 50 -18.67 7.94 24.14
N GLY A 51 -18.88 7.99 22.82
CA GLY A 51 -18.15 8.90 21.94
C GLY A 51 -16.66 8.57 21.80
N MET A 52 -15.82 9.59 21.60
CA MET A 52 -14.38 9.41 21.42
C MET A 52 -13.67 8.87 22.66
N GLN A 53 -14.15 9.22 23.86
CA GLN A 53 -13.66 8.73 25.15
C GLN A 53 -13.80 7.20 25.23
N ALA A 54 -14.97 6.68 24.87
CA ALA A 54 -15.22 5.24 24.74
C ALA A 54 -14.64 4.62 23.44
N ASN A 55 -13.65 5.25 22.79
CA ASN A 55 -13.03 4.80 21.52
C ASN A 55 -14.07 4.49 20.41
N HIS A 56 -15.15 5.28 20.35
CA HIS A 56 -16.33 5.11 19.48
C HIS A 56 -17.05 3.75 19.62
N ARG A 57 -16.76 3.00 20.68
CA ARG A 57 -17.18 1.60 20.87
C ARG A 57 -18.49 1.48 21.65
N SER A 58 -18.76 2.43 22.54
CA SER A 58 -20.00 2.54 23.30
C SER A 58 -20.92 3.60 22.72
N LYS A 59 -22.22 3.27 22.67
CA LYS A 59 -23.32 4.18 22.32
C LYS A 59 -24.25 4.31 23.52
N CYS A 60 -24.74 5.52 23.76
CA CYS A 60 -25.79 5.78 24.73
C CYS A 60 -27.07 5.00 24.43
N PRO A 61 -27.91 4.75 25.46
CA PRO A 61 -29.27 4.22 25.29
C PRO A 61 -30.12 5.01 24.30
N SER A 62 -31.16 4.36 23.76
CA SER A 62 -32.08 4.99 22.80
C SER A 62 -32.74 6.24 23.38
N GLY A 63 -32.69 7.36 22.65
CA GLY A 63 -33.19 8.65 23.09
C GLY A 63 -32.21 9.49 23.92
N MET A 64 -30.98 9.01 24.17
CA MET A 64 -29.93 9.75 24.88
C MET A 64 -28.83 10.25 23.95
N CYS A 65 -28.37 11.46 24.24
CA CYS A 65 -27.30 12.19 23.61
C CYS A 65 -25.95 11.87 24.27
N CYS A 66 -24.89 11.75 23.49
CA CYS A 66 -23.52 11.63 24.00
C CYS A 66 -22.87 13.01 24.06
N SER A 67 -22.56 13.51 25.26
CA SER A 67 -21.93 14.82 25.47
C SER A 67 -20.48 14.89 24.96
N ILE A 68 -19.93 16.09 24.75
CA ILE A 68 -18.50 16.32 24.43
C ILE A 68 -17.54 15.73 25.47
N TRP A 69 -18.00 15.53 26.70
CA TRP A 69 -17.23 14.93 27.80
C TRP A 69 -17.24 13.39 27.77
N GLY A 70 -18.00 12.78 26.86
CA GLY A 70 -18.07 11.33 26.69
C GLY A 70 -19.10 10.66 27.59
N TRP A 71 -20.14 11.38 28.02
CA TRP A 71 -21.18 10.88 28.91
C TRP A 71 -22.57 10.95 28.29
N CYS A 72 -23.44 10.02 28.65
CA CYS A 72 -24.81 9.92 28.14
C CYS A 72 -25.82 10.74 28.97
N GLY A 73 -26.77 11.41 28.29
CA GLY A 73 -27.83 12.18 28.95
C GLY A 73 -28.85 12.79 27.99
N THR A 74 -29.83 13.52 28.51
CA THR A 74 -30.98 14.05 27.74
C THR A 74 -31.18 15.56 27.85
N THR A 75 -30.43 16.24 28.71
CA THR A 75 -30.53 17.69 28.96
C THR A 75 -29.64 18.51 28.02
N SER A 76 -29.71 19.84 28.11
CA SER A 76 -28.94 20.78 27.29
C SER A 76 -27.41 20.59 27.37
N GLU A 77 -26.89 20.13 28.50
CA GLU A 77 -25.45 19.87 28.72
C GLU A 77 -24.96 18.64 27.94
N TYR A 78 -25.89 17.81 27.43
CA TYR A 78 -25.61 16.58 26.70
C TYR A 78 -26.10 16.63 25.25
N CYS A 79 -27.25 17.24 25.00
CA CYS A 79 -27.89 17.34 23.69
C CYS A 79 -27.69 18.70 22.99
N GLY A 80 -27.18 19.71 23.70
CA GLY A 80 -27.09 21.09 23.21
C GLY A 80 -26.11 21.27 22.06
N SER A 81 -26.32 22.33 21.27
CA SER A 81 -25.41 22.72 20.18
C SER A 81 -24.01 22.99 20.74
N GLY A 82 -22.98 22.35 20.18
CA GLY A 82 -21.60 22.41 20.67
C GLY A 82 -21.31 21.55 21.90
N PHE A 83 -22.32 20.98 22.56
CA PHE A 83 -22.17 20.13 23.75
C PHE A 83 -22.35 18.63 23.45
N CYS A 84 -22.70 18.24 22.23
CA CYS A 84 -23.01 16.86 21.86
C CYS A 84 -22.13 16.29 20.74
N GLN A 85 -21.65 15.05 20.90
CA GLN A 85 -20.88 14.29 19.91
C GLN A 85 -21.76 13.44 18.99
N ASN A 86 -22.73 12.70 19.52
CA ASN A 86 -23.52 11.74 18.74
C ASN A 86 -24.87 11.41 19.40
N GLN A 87 -25.79 10.85 18.62
CA GLN A 87 -27.17 10.47 19.03
C GLN A 87 -28.03 11.63 19.55
N CYS A 88 -27.67 12.85 19.16
CA CYS A 88 -28.30 14.07 19.64
C CYS A 88 -29.64 14.35 18.93
N THR A 89 -30.55 15.02 19.63
CA THR A 89 -31.95 15.25 19.22
C THR A 89 -32.10 16.45 18.26
N GLY A 90 -31.53 16.34 17.05
CA GLY A 90 -31.69 17.35 15.99
C GLY A 90 -30.98 17.00 14.68
N PRO A 91 -31.15 17.81 13.62
CA PRO A 91 -30.49 17.60 12.33
C PRO A 91 -28.98 17.87 12.41
N SER A 92 -28.19 16.80 12.51
CA SER A 92 -26.71 16.76 12.49
C SER A 92 -25.99 17.61 13.56
N PRO A 93 -25.50 17.00 14.65
CA PRO A 93 -25.21 17.73 15.88
C PRO A 93 -23.75 18.12 16.13
N HIS A 94 -22.79 17.66 15.31
CA HIS A 94 -21.39 18.07 15.44
C HIS A 94 -21.20 19.58 15.28
N GLY A 95 -22.19 20.31 14.75
CA GLY A 95 -22.02 21.66 14.23
C GLY A 95 -21.08 21.75 13.03
N SER A 96 -20.41 20.65 12.65
CA SER A 96 -19.35 20.63 11.66
C SER A 96 -19.89 20.69 10.24
N CYS A 97 -19.37 21.64 9.49
CA CYS A 97 -19.84 22.01 8.15
C CYS A 97 -18.67 22.47 7.28
N GLY A 98 -18.94 22.74 6.00
CA GLY A 98 -17.89 23.18 5.07
C GLY A 98 -16.79 22.12 4.97
N MET A 99 -15.53 22.52 4.79
CA MET A 99 -14.45 21.54 4.57
C MET A 99 -14.17 20.66 5.81
N GLN A 100 -14.29 21.20 7.03
CA GLN A 100 -14.11 20.45 8.28
C GLN A 100 -15.26 19.45 8.50
N GLY A 101 -16.46 19.76 8.02
CA GLY A 101 -17.61 18.87 7.98
C GLY A 101 -17.72 18.01 6.71
N GLY A 102 -16.66 17.87 5.91
CA GLY A 102 -16.67 17.04 4.69
C GLY A 102 -17.65 17.48 3.61
N GLY A 103 -17.96 18.78 3.53
CA GLY A 103 -18.97 19.36 2.64
C GLY A 103 -20.37 19.48 3.23
N THR A 104 -20.58 19.06 4.48
CA THR A 104 -21.90 19.10 5.15
C THR A 104 -22.46 20.53 5.23
N LYS A 105 -23.74 20.70 4.89
CA LYS A 105 -24.50 21.95 5.06
C LYS A 105 -25.08 22.06 6.47
N CYS A 106 -25.21 23.29 6.96
CA CYS A 106 -25.88 23.59 8.23
C CYS A 106 -27.41 23.51 8.12
N PRO A 107 -28.13 23.39 9.25
CA PRO A 107 -29.58 23.52 9.28
C PRO A 107 -30.09 24.82 8.61
N SER A 108 -31.31 24.79 8.08
CA SER A 108 -31.91 25.90 7.34
C SER A 108 -31.87 27.22 8.12
N GLY A 109 -31.39 28.29 7.48
CA GLY A 109 -31.22 29.61 8.11
C GLY A 109 -29.92 29.79 8.89
N GLN A 110 -29.03 28.80 8.91
CA GLN A 110 -27.69 28.90 9.51
C GLN A 110 -26.58 28.92 8.45
N CYS A 111 -25.56 29.73 8.72
CA CYS A 111 -24.36 29.85 7.91
C CYS A 111 -23.25 28.97 8.50
N CYS A 112 -22.36 28.47 7.65
CA CYS A 112 -21.17 27.76 8.09
C CYS A 112 -19.97 28.71 8.22
N SER A 113 -19.36 28.83 9.39
CA SER A 113 -18.20 29.70 9.62
C SER A 113 -16.90 29.17 9.00
N LEU A 114 -15.86 30.00 8.95
CA LEU A 114 -14.51 29.65 8.48
C LEU A 114 -13.88 28.47 9.25
N LEU A 115 -14.22 28.34 10.55
CA LEU A 115 -13.77 27.25 11.40
C LEU A 115 -14.58 25.96 11.19
N GLY A 116 -15.59 25.98 10.31
CA GLY A 116 -16.44 24.85 10.00
C GLY A 116 -17.56 24.64 11.01
N TRP A 117 -18.09 25.69 11.63
CA TRP A 117 -19.17 25.60 12.61
C TRP A 117 -20.45 26.29 12.15
N CYS A 118 -21.60 25.65 12.39
CA CYS A 118 -22.92 26.20 12.08
C CYS A 118 -23.40 27.23 13.11
N GLY A 119 -23.98 28.33 12.62
CA GLY A 119 -24.58 29.37 13.47
C GLY A 119 -25.23 30.50 12.68
N THR A 120 -25.52 31.61 13.35
CA THR A 120 -26.23 32.77 12.78
C THR A 120 -25.54 34.09 13.17
N GLY A 121 -25.92 35.18 12.50
CA GLY A 121 -25.31 36.49 12.74
C GLY A 121 -23.97 36.66 12.03
N SER A 122 -23.29 37.79 12.30
CA SER A 122 -22.12 38.22 11.52
C SER A 122 -20.99 37.20 11.51
N ASP A 123 -20.76 36.53 12.63
CA ASP A 123 -19.51 35.79 12.85
C ASP A 123 -19.55 34.37 12.27
N PHE A 124 -20.71 34.02 11.68
CA PHE A 124 -20.96 32.83 10.88
C PHE A 124 -21.31 33.16 9.43
N CYS A 125 -21.95 34.31 9.17
CA CYS A 125 -22.56 34.64 7.87
C CYS A 125 -21.81 35.66 7.00
N LYS A 126 -20.84 36.41 7.55
CA LYS A 126 -20.01 37.36 6.79
C LYS A 126 -19.23 36.64 5.68
N PRO A 127 -19.22 37.13 4.41
CA PRO A 127 -18.56 36.46 3.28
C PRO A 127 -17.06 36.17 3.47
N GLU A 128 -16.38 36.93 4.31
CA GLU A 128 -14.94 36.79 4.60
C GLU A 128 -14.62 35.61 5.53
N ILE A 129 -15.61 35.21 6.36
CA ILE A 129 -15.46 34.19 7.41
C ILE A 129 -16.56 33.13 7.34
N CYS A 130 -17.12 32.90 6.15
CA CYS A 130 -18.17 31.92 5.88
C CYS A 130 -17.78 30.96 4.74
N GLN A 131 -18.13 29.68 4.91
CA GLN A 131 -17.84 28.58 4.00
C GLN A 131 -19.03 28.01 3.24
N SER A 132 -20.26 28.24 3.70
CA SER A 132 -21.49 27.85 2.98
C SER A 132 -22.73 28.50 3.59
N GLN A 133 -23.79 28.63 2.77
CA GLN A 133 -25.06 29.28 3.14
C GLN A 133 -24.88 30.75 3.63
N CYS A 134 -23.89 31.43 3.06
CA CYS A 134 -23.47 32.78 3.48
C CYS A 134 -24.44 33.87 3.06
N SER A 135 -24.59 34.91 3.88
CA SER A 135 -25.52 36.02 3.63
C SER A 135 -24.83 37.21 2.96
N GLY A 136 -24.65 37.15 1.64
CA GLY A 136 -24.10 38.30 0.90
C GLY A 136 -23.89 38.07 -0.61
N PRO A 137 -23.55 39.13 -1.36
CA PRO A 137 -23.18 39.01 -2.77
C PRO A 137 -21.80 38.35 -2.90
N PHE A 138 -21.76 37.11 -3.40
CA PHE A 138 -20.51 36.38 -3.61
C PHE A 138 -19.62 37.05 -4.67
N PRO A 139 -18.29 37.16 -4.44
CA PRO A 139 -17.34 37.64 -5.45
C PRO A 139 -17.48 36.92 -6.80
N ASN A 140 -17.15 37.62 -7.88
CA ASN A 140 -17.09 36.99 -9.20
C ASN A 140 -16.01 35.90 -9.23
N GLY A 141 -16.35 34.75 -9.81
CA GLY A 141 -15.49 33.57 -9.79
C GLY A 141 -15.57 32.72 -8.52
N ARG A 142 -16.40 33.06 -7.52
CA ARG A 142 -16.67 32.15 -6.39
C ARG A 142 -17.75 31.12 -6.74
N CYS A 143 -17.54 29.89 -6.30
CA CYS A 143 -18.34 28.71 -6.65
C CYS A 143 -18.39 27.69 -5.51
N GLY A 144 -19.08 26.56 -5.75
CA GLY A 144 -19.01 25.40 -4.87
C GLY A 144 -19.71 25.65 -3.54
N TRP A 145 -19.37 24.90 -2.49
CA TRP A 145 -20.02 25.11 -1.19
C TRP A 145 -19.80 26.54 -0.64
N GLN A 146 -18.65 27.16 -0.94
CA GLN A 146 -18.30 28.56 -0.61
C GLN A 146 -19.13 29.61 -1.36
N ALA A 147 -19.98 29.22 -2.31
CA ALA A 147 -20.97 30.09 -2.95
C ALA A 147 -22.35 29.40 -3.07
N ASP A 148 -22.73 28.64 -2.04
CA ASP A 148 -24.01 27.90 -1.94
C ASP A 148 -24.34 26.98 -3.14
N GLY A 149 -23.32 26.33 -3.69
CA GLY A 149 -23.44 25.44 -4.85
C GLY A 149 -23.42 26.15 -6.20
N ARG A 150 -23.16 27.47 -6.24
CA ARG A 150 -23.02 28.23 -7.49
C ARG A 150 -21.99 27.57 -8.42
N LEU A 151 -22.40 27.32 -9.66
CA LEU A 151 -21.56 26.78 -10.70
C LEU A 151 -20.71 27.89 -11.34
N CYS A 152 -19.49 27.52 -11.77
CA CYS A 152 -18.63 28.36 -12.59
C CYS A 152 -19.18 28.57 -14.01
N PRO A 153 -18.70 29.60 -14.73
CA PRO A 153 -18.86 29.73 -16.18
C PRO A 153 -18.47 28.46 -16.95
N ARG A 154 -19.04 28.28 -18.15
CA ARG A 154 -18.81 27.09 -18.99
C ARG A 154 -17.31 26.88 -19.24
N GLY A 155 -16.83 25.65 -19.03
CA GLY A 155 -15.43 25.27 -19.25
C GLY A 155 -14.49 25.60 -18.09
N GLN A 156 -15.00 26.06 -16.94
CA GLN A 156 -14.24 26.26 -15.72
C GLN A 156 -14.65 25.26 -14.63
N CYS A 157 -13.65 24.69 -13.97
CA CYS A 157 -13.82 23.83 -12.81
C CYS A 157 -13.92 24.68 -11.54
N CYS A 158 -14.61 24.17 -10.51
CA CYS A 158 -14.61 24.76 -9.19
C CYS A 158 -13.59 24.06 -8.29
N SER A 159 -12.54 24.76 -7.84
CA SER A 159 -11.52 24.22 -6.94
C SER A 159 -12.09 23.87 -5.57
N VAL A 160 -11.40 23.02 -4.78
CA VAL A 160 -11.74 22.77 -3.36
C VAL A 160 -11.79 24.05 -2.52
N ASP A 161 -11.03 25.08 -2.88
CA ASP A 161 -11.08 26.43 -2.27
C ASP A 161 -12.28 27.27 -2.73
N GLY A 162 -13.14 26.76 -3.60
CA GLY A 162 -14.38 27.40 -4.03
C GLY A 162 -14.18 28.53 -5.03
N TRP A 163 -13.16 28.44 -5.88
CA TRP A 163 -12.88 29.40 -6.94
C TRP A 163 -12.97 28.76 -8.32
N CYS A 164 -13.28 29.55 -9.33
CA CYS A 164 -13.41 29.10 -10.73
C CYS A 164 -12.11 29.29 -11.52
N GLY A 165 -11.70 28.24 -12.25
CA GLY A 165 -10.50 28.28 -13.07
C GLY A 165 -10.39 27.10 -14.03
N THR A 166 -9.29 27.04 -14.77
CA THR A 166 -9.05 26.04 -15.83
C THR A 166 -7.74 25.28 -15.70
N THR A 167 -6.91 25.60 -14.70
CA THR A 167 -5.63 24.91 -14.44
C THR A 167 -5.84 23.65 -13.59
N THR A 168 -4.78 22.85 -13.45
CA THR A 168 -4.73 21.65 -12.59
C THR A 168 -5.24 21.91 -11.17
N ASP A 169 -4.96 23.09 -10.63
CA ASP A 169 -5.24 23.49 -9.25
C ASP A 169 -6.75 23.69 -8.99
N TYR A 170 -7.53 23.77 -10.07
CA TYR A 170 -9.00 23.87 -10.07
C TYR A 170 -9.68 22.61 -10.59
N CYS A 171 -9.00 21.84 -11.45
CA CYS A 171 -9.58 20.76 -12.25
C CYS A 171 -9.06 19.34 -11.90
N ALA A 172 -7.99 19.20 -11.12
CA ALA A 172 -7.44 17.88 -10.80
C ALA A 172 -8.36 17.07 -9.88
N SER A 173 -8.28 15.74 -10.00
CA SER A 173 -8.97 14.83 -9.09
C SER A 173 -8.54 15.07 -7.65
N GLY A 174 -9.49 15.18 -6.72
CA GLY A 174 -9.26 15.55 -5.33
C GLY A 174 -9.09 17.06 -5.06
N LEU A 175 -8.84 17.89 -6.09
CA LEU A 175 -8.74 19.35 -5.98
C LEU A 175 -9.96 20.10 -6.56
N CYS A 176 -11.00 19.38 -7.00
CA CYS A 176 -12.19 19.95 -7.65
C CYS A 176 -13.50 19.48 -6.98
N GLN A 177 -14.47 20.39 -6.86
CA GLN A 177 -15.81 20.14 -6.31
C GLN A 177 -16.87 19.87 -7.37
N SER A 178 -16.84 20.63 -8.47
CA SER A 178 -17.89 20.65 -9.49
C SER A 178 -17.38 21.18 -10.82
N GLN A 179 -18.02 20.74 -11.92
CA GLN A 179 -17.54 20.95 -13.30
C GLN A 179 -16.10 20.47 -13.55
N CYS A 180 -15.66 19.50 -12.74
CA CYS A 180 -14.40 18.80 -12.93
C CYS A 180 -14.41 18.10 -14.30
N PRO A 181 -13.25 17.96 -14.97
CA PRO A 181 -13.15 17.05 -16.11
C PRO A 181 -13.59 15.66 -15.65
N PHE A 182 -14.36 14.97 -16.49
CA PHE A 182 -14.61 13.54 -16.32
C PHE A 182 -13.29 12.79 -16.54
N THR A 183 -12.48 12.67 -15.49
CA THR A 183 -11.60 11.51 -15.38
C THR A 183 -12.53 10.29 -15.31
N PRO A 184 -12.52 9.37 -16.30
CA PRO A 184 -13.07 8.04 -16.03
C PRO A 184 -12.35 7.47 -14.79
N PRO A 185 -12.97 6.53 -14.06
CA PRO A 185 -12.28 5.85 -12.97
C PRO A 185 -10.94 5.31 -13.49
N PRO A 186 -9.87 5.32 -12.66
CA PRO A 186 -8.59 4.76 -13.08
C PRO A 186 -8.83 3.36 -13.65
N PRO A 187 -8.15 2.99 -14.76
CA PRO A 187 -8.37 1.68 -15.37
C PRO A 187 -8.18 0.60 -14.30
N PRO A 188 -9.01 -0.47 -14.32
CA PRO A 188 -8.88 -1.53 -13.33
C PRO A 188 -7.43 -2.01 -13.30
N PRO A 189 -6.88 -2.33 -12.10
CA PRO A 189 -5.49 -2.71 -11.97
C PRO A 189 -5.17 -3.79 -13.00
N PRO A 190 -4.05 -3.66 -13.74
CA PRO A 190 -3.78 -4.53 -14.89
C PRO A 190 -3.88 -5.97 -14.43
N SER A 191 -4.61 -6.79 -15.21
CA SER A 191 -4.83 -8.20 -14.91
C SER A 191 -3.53 -8.83 -14.44
N PRO A 192 -3.52 -9.59 -13.33
CA PRO A 192 -2.29 -10.16 -12.79
C PRO A 192 -1.55 -10.89 -13.92
N PRO A 193 -0.22 -10.70 -14.04
CA PRO A 193 0.52 -11.24 -15.17
C PRO A 193 0.24 -12.74 -15.29
N PRO A 194 0.11 -13.27 -16.54
CA PRO A 194 -0.23 -14.66 -16.75
C PRO A 194 0.72 -15.53 -15.90
N PRO A 195 0.18 -16.52 -15.17
CA PRO A 195 0.91 -17.18 -14.09
C PRO A 195 2.26 -17.67 -14.61
N SER A 196 3.32 -17.32 -13.88
CA SER A 196 4.71 -17.66 -14.24
C SER A 196 4.76 -19.09 -14.76
N PRO A 197 5.12 -19.31 -16.03
CA PRO A 197 5.11 -20.65 -16.61
C PRO A 197 5.97 -21.60 -15.75
N PRO A 198 5.66 -22.92 -15.73
CA PRO A 198 6.31 -23.86 -14.82
C PRO A 198 7.84 -23.80 -14.99
N PRO A 199 8.64 -24.08 -13.94
CA PRO A 199 10.10 -23.86 -13.97
C PRO A 199 10.84 -24.46 -15.19
N SER A 200 10.29 -25.54 -15.76
CA SER A 200 10.76 -26.15 -17.01
C SER A 200 10.61 -25.28 -18.28
N GLN A 201 9.90 -24.14 -18.25
CA GLN A 201 9.84 -23.15 -19.33
C GLN A 201 11.20 -22.55 -19.69
N TYR A 202 12.12 -22.62 -18.72
CA TYR A 202 13.29 -21.78 -18.61
C TYR A 202 14.56 -22.60 -18.46
N GLN A 203 14.43 -23.92 -18.37
CA GLN A 203 15.51 -24.86 -18.19
C GLN A 203 16.03 -25.32 -19.55
N CYS A 204 17.32 -25.12 -19.80
CA CYS A 204 17.97 -25.39 -21.08
C CYS A 204 19.39 -25.94 -20.91
N GLY A 205 20.07 -26.26 -22.01
CA GLY A 205 21.48 -26.67 -21.98
C GLY A 205 21.72 -28.10 -21.45
N MET A 206 22.98 -28.51 -21.28
CA MET A 206 23.35 -29.87 -20.82
C MET A 206 22.78 -30.20 -19.43
N GLN A 207 22.70 -29.19 -18.57
CA GLN A 207 22.09 -29.17 -17.25
C GLN A 207 20.67 -29.74 -17.30
N ASN A 208 19.98 -29.55 -18.44
CA ASN A 208 18.61 -29.96 -18.70
C ASN A 208 18.51 -30.77 -20.01
N GLY A 209 19.47 -31.69 -20.25
CA GLY A 209 19.40 -32.69 -21.32
C GLY A 209 19.56 -32.16 -22.75
N GLY A 210 20.04 -30.93 -22.94
CA GLY A 210 20.14 -30.27 -24.24
C GLY A 210 18.84 -29.56 -24.67
N THR A 211 17.90 -29.35 -23.74
CA THR A 211 16.66 -28.61 -23.99
C THR A 211 16.93 -27.20 -24.52
N LYS A 212 16.13 -26.76 -25.51
CA LYS A 212 16.18 -25.41 -26.11
C LYS A 212 15.21 -24.45 -25.43
N CYS A 213 15.55 -23.17 -25.40
CA CYS A 213 14.66 -22.10 -24.99
C CYS A 213 13.52 -21.92 -25.98
N ASN A 214 12.30 -21.76 -25.46
CA ASN A 214 11.07 -21.89 -26.23
C ASN A 214 10.62 -20.58 -26.91
N ARG A 215 11.11 -19.41 -26.48
CA ARG A 215 10.72 -18.11 -27.07
C ARG A 215 11.76 -17.60 -28.06
N THR A 216 11.28 -17.00 -29.14
CA THR A 216 12.13 -16.35 -30.15
C THR A 216 12.97 -15.25 -29.52
N GLY A 217 14.30 -15.32 -29.68
CA GLY A 217 15.24 -14.37 -29.11
C GLY A 217 15.70 -14.67 -27.68
N GLU A 218 15.31 -15.79 -27.08
CA GLU A 218 15.95 -16.30 -25.86
C GLU A 218 17.20 -17.11 -26.19
N CYS A 219 18.28 -16.80 -25.46
CA CYS A 219 19.53 -17.54 -25.41
C CYS A 219 19.52 -18.45 -24.17
N CYS A 220 20.22 -19.58 -24.24
CA CYS A 220 20.50 -20.38 -23.06
C CYS A 220 21.82 -19.92 -22.43
N GLY A 221 21.78 -19.41 -21.20
CA GLY A 221 22.99 -19.06 -20.43
C GLY A 221 23.68 -20.29 -19.86
N ILE A 222 24.97 -20.17 -19.51
CA ILE A 222 25.79 -21.23 -18.88
C ILE A 222 25.26 -21.72 -17.52
N SER A 223 24.30 -21.01 -16.92
CA SER A 223 23.51 -21.45 -15.77
C SER A 223 22.47 -22.52 -16.10
N GLY A 224 22.27 -22.86 -17.38
CA GLY A 224 21.20 -23.74 -17.85
C GLY A 224 19.83 -23.06 -17.83
N MET A 225 19.82 -21.73 -17.89
CA MET A 225 18.61 -20.89 -17.81
C MET A 225 18.40 -20.07 -19.08
N CYS A 226 17.14 -19.90 -19.49
CA CYS A 226 16.75 -19.10 -20.65
C CYS A 226 16.58 -17.62 -20.31
N GLY A 227 17.08 -16.76 -21.21
CA GLY A 227 16.85 -15.31 -21.14
C GLY A 227 17.35 -14.58 -22.38
N ASN A 228 16.94 -13.33 -22.55
CA ASN A 228 17.25 -12.50 -23.71
C ASN A 228 18.16 -11.30 -23.39
N THR A 229 18.67 -11.21 -22.15
CA THR A 229 19.60 -10.15 -21.74
C THR A 229 21.05 -10.54 -22.05
N TYR A 230 21.96 -9.57 -21.93
CA TYR A 230 23.40 -9.76 -22.12
C TYR A 230 23.98 -10.91 -21.28
N GLU A 231 23.46 -11.15 -20.07
CA GLU A 231 23.91 -12.22 -19.18
C GLU A 231 23.72 -13.63 -19.79
N TYR A 232 22.63 -13.83 -20.54
CA TYR A 232 22.31 -15.11 -21.19
C TYR A 232 22.85 -15.19 -22.62
N CYS A 233 22.94 -14.05 -23.30
CA CYS A 233 23.27 -13.97 -24.74
C CYS A 233 24.73 -13.60 -25.05
N PHE A 234 25.53 -13.15 -24.08
CA PHE A 234 26.94 -12.82 -24.34
C PHE A 234 27.74 -14.07 -24.76
N PRO A 235 28.58 -14.03 -25.82
CA PRO A 235 29.27 -15.23 -26.33
C PRO A 235 30.20 -15.98 -25.35
N GLY A 236 30.55 -15.38 -24.20
CA GLY A 236 31.27 -16.04 -23.11
C GLY A 236 30.38 -16.64 -22.01
N TYR A 237 29.10 -16.28 -21.96
CA TYR A 237 28.11 -16.77 -20.98
C TYR A 237 26.93 -17.50 -21.63
N CYS A 238 26.91 -17.62 -22.96
CA CYS A 238 25.89 -18.34 -23.72
C CYS A 238 26.33 -19.76 -24.11
N GLN A 239 25.38 -20.69 -24.02
CA GLN A 239 25.56 -22.13 -24.22
C GLN A 239 24.85 -22.66 -25.48
N MET A 240 23.72 -22.07 -25.87
CA MET A 240 23.05 -22.32 -27.15
C MET A 240 22.07 -21.17 -27.49
N GLN A 241 21.61 -21.11 -28.74
CA GLN A 241 20.75 -20.03 -29.26
C GLN A 241 21.40 -18.64 -29.13
N CYS A 242 22.72 -18.60 -29.16
CA CYS A 242 23.53 -17.39 -28.98
C CYS A 242 23.47 -16.49 -30.22
N PRO A 243 23.45 -15.15 -30.08
CA PRO A 243 23.63 -14.25 -31.21
C PRO A 243 25.01 -14.42 -31.84
N GLY A 244 25.08 -14.34 -33.16
CA GLY A 244 26.34 -14.22 -33.90
C GLY A 244 26.92 -12.80 -33.84
N PRO A 245 28.14 -12.58 -34.35
CA PRO A 245 28.98 -13.56 -35.05
C PRO A 245 29.78 -14.45 -34.08
N TYR A 246 29.79 -15.75 -34.36
CA TYR A 246 30.69 -16.69 -33.65
C TYR A 246 32.12 -16.56 -34.22
N PRO A 247 33.18 -16.60 -33.38
CA PRO A 247 34.55 -16.66 -33.88
C PRO A 247 34.79 -17.90 -34.76
N GLU A 248 35.79 -17.80 -35.63
CA GLU A 248 36.20 -18.91 -36.49
C GLU A 248 36.62 -20.12 -35.65
N GLY A 249 36.28 -21.32 -36.11
CA GLY A 249 36.52 -22.55 -35.35
C GLY A 249 35.47 -22.87 -34.26
N ARG A 250 34.39 -22.09 -34.09
CA ARG A 250 33.23 -22.51 -33.27
C ARG A 250 32.31 -23.44 -34.07
N CYS A 251 31.97 -24.60 -33.49
CA CYS A 251 30.98 -25.52 -34.02
C CYS A 251 30.07 -26.07 -32.90
N GLY A 252 29.05 -26.83 -33.27
CA GLY A 252 28.08 -27.42 -32.36
C GLY A 252 27.05 -26.44 -31.81
N TRP A 253 26.35 -26.86 -30.78
CA TRP A 253 25.28 -26.10 -30.11
C TRP A 253 25.65 -24.69 -29.60
N GLN A 254 26.90 -24.43 -29.16
CA GLN A 254 27.33 -23.05 -28.82
C GLN A 254 27.50 -22.13 -30.06
N ALA A 255 27.31 -22.67 -31.26
CA ALA A 255 27.41 -21.99 -32.55
C ALA A 255 26.19 -22.27 -33.45
N ASP A 256 25.02 -22.41 -32.84
CA ASP A 256 23.73 -22.76 -33.48
C ASP A 256 23.80 -24.01 -34.39
N GLY A 257 24.53 -25.03 -33.93
CA GLY A 257 24.64 -26.31 -34.63
C GLY A 257 25.59 -26.30 -35.85
N LYS A 258 26.37 -25.22 -36.08
CA LYS A 258 27.40 -25.19 -37.14
C LYS A 258 28.28 -26.44 -37.12
N SER A 259 28.52 -27.03 -38.29
CA SER A 259 29.54 -28.08 -38.45
C SER A 259 30.95 -27.50 -38.40
N CYS A 260 31.90 -28.30 -37.92
CA CYS A 260 33.33 -28.04 -38.03
C CYS A 260 33.83 -28.40 -39.46
N PRO A 261 35.00 -27.92 -39.90
CA PRO A 261 35.59 -28.31 -41.20
C PRO A 261 35.81 -29.83 -41.35
N THR A 262 35.86 -30.30 -42.61
CA THR A 262 36.09 -31.72 -42.94
C THR A 262 37.34 -32.27 -42.27
N GLY A 263 37.21 -33.44 -41.62
CA GLY A 263 38.29 -34.07 -40.85
C GLY A 263 38.44 -33.58 -39.40
N GLN A 264 37.59 -32.66 -38.95
CA GLN A 264 37.59 -32.12 -37.58
C GLN A 264 36.30 -32.49 -36.83
N CYS A 265 36.44 -32.76 -35.53
CA CYS A 265 35.35 -33.08 -34.63
C CYS A 265 34.93 -31.83 -33.83
N CYS A 266 33.67 -31.79 -33.38
CA CYS A 266 33.22 -30.78 -32.44
C CYS A 266 33.51 -31.26 -31.02
N GLY A 267 34.46 -30.65 -30.33
CA GLY A 267 34.61 -30.87 -28.89
C GLY A 267 33.41 -30.30 -28.11
N ASN A 268 33.08 -30.87 -26.96
CA ASN A 268 31.95 -30.44 -26.11
C ASN A 268 32.01 -28.95 -25.70
N ALA A 269 33.21 -28.34 -25.72
CA ALA A 269 33.41 -26.91 -25.51
C ALA A 269 32.95 -26.01 -26.69
N GLY A 270 32.49 -26.59 -27.80
CA GLY A 270 31.98 -25.86 -28.96
C GLY A 270 33.06 -25.36 -29.90
N TRP A 271 34.12 -26.16 -30.09
CA TRP A 271 35.28 -25.82 -30.91
C TRP A 271 35.65 -26.97 -31.85
N CYS A 272 36.07 -26.61 -33.05
CA CYS A 272 36.62 -27.53 -34.05
C CYS A 272 38.00 -28.03 -33.59
N GLY A 273 38.28 -29.33 -33.74
CA GLY A 273 39.64 -29.84 -33.53
C GLY A 273 39.84 -31.30 -33.94
N ILE A 274 41.05 -31.80 -33.71
CA ILE A 274 41.49 -33.15 -34.12
C ILE A 274 42.14 -33.83 -32.91
N GLY A 275 41.96 -35.15 -32.78
CA GLY A 275 42.53 -35.96 -31.71
C GLY A 275 41.60 -36.12 -30.50
N PRO A 276 42.05 -36.83 -29.43
CA PRO A 276 41.16 -37.31 -28.38
C PRO A 276 40.43 -36.20 -27.61
N GLY A 277 41.03 -35.03 -27.43
CA GLY A 277 40.36 -33.88 -26.78
C GLY A 277 39.16 -33.29 -27.54
N PHE A 278 38.92 -33.71 -28.78
CA PHE A 278 37.82 -33.25 -29.63
C PHE A 278 36.99 -34.39 -30.23
N CYS A 279 37.60 -35.57 -30.43
CA CYS A 279 37.03 -36.70 -31.18
C CYS A 279 36.76 -37.94 -30.32
N ASP A 280 37.24 -38.01 -29.08
CA ASP A 280 36.87 -39.10 -28.18
C ASP A 280 35.34 -39.06 -27.91
N PRO A 281 34.62 -40.21 -27.90
CA PRO A 281 33.17 -40.23 -27.66
C PRO A 281 32.69 -39.57 -26.37
N ILE A 282 33.56 -39.37 -25.37
CA ILE A 282 33.25 -38.67 -24.11
C ILE A 282 33.34 -37.14 -24.29
N PHE A 283 34.30 -36.67 -25.11
CA PHE A 283 34.61 -35.24 -25.29
C PHE A 283 34.08 -34.65 -26.59
N CYS A 284 33.51 -35.47 -27.46
CA CYS A 284 32.97 -35.08 -28.75
C CYS A 284 31.44 -34.93 -28.75
N GLN A 285 30.97 -33.83 -29.33
CA GLN A 285 29.55 -33.53 -29.53
C GLN A 285 29.05 -33.95 -30.92
N SER A 286 29.84 -33.76 -31.97
CA SER A 286 29.46 -34.06 -33.35
C SER A 286 30.67 -34.30 -34.25
N GLN A 287 30.44 -35.03 -35.35
CA GLN A 287 31.48 -35.45 -36.31
C GLN A 287 32.60 -36.33 -35.69
N CYS A 288 32.29 -37.05 -34.61
CA CYS A 288 33.24 -37.81 -33.79
C CYS A 288 33.99 -38.93 -34.55
N SER A 289 33.43 -39.41 -35.65
CA SER A 289 34.08 -40.38 -36.55
C SER A 289 35.03 -39.75 -37.58
N GLY A 290 35.25 -38.43 -37.53
CA GLY A 290 35.87 -37.65 -38.61
C GLY A 290 37.40 -37.60 -38.63
N ALA A 291 38.07 -37.88 -37.51
CA ALA A 291 39.54 -37.80 -37.44
C ALA A 291 40.22 -39.15 -37.71
N PRO A 292 41.27 -39.20 -38.55
CA PRO A 292 42.12 -40.39 -38.65
C PRO A 292 42.83 -40.59 -37.31
N ILE A 293 42.58 -41.73 -36.66
CA ILE A 293 43.21 -42.06 -35.37
C ILE A 293 44.70 -42.30 -35.62
N SER A 294 45.52 -41.30 -35.31
CA SER A 294 46.97 -41.48 -35.21
C SER A 294 47.25 -42.46 -34.06
N THR A 295 47.58 -43.70 -34.40
CA THR A 295 47.81 -44.80 -33.46
C THR A 295 49.19 -44.66 -32.80
N ALA A 296 49.34 -43.61 -32.01
CA ALA A 296 50.48 -43.34 -31.13
C ALA A 296 50.53 -44.37 -29.99
N LYS A 297 50.98 -45.57 -30.36
CA LYS A 297 51.12 -46.79 -29.56
C LYS A 297 51.60 -46.54 -28.12
N ARG A 298 50.79 -46.99 -27.16
CA ARG A 298 51.25 -47.40 -25.82
C ARG A 298 50.58 -48.70 -25.43
N ASP A 299 51.37 -49.77 -25.37
CA ASP A 299 50.95 -51.07 -24.84
C ASP A 299 50.75 -50.95 -23.31
N GLY A 300 49.70 -51.57 -22.76
CA GLY A 300 49.35 -51.40 -21.34
C GLY A 300 48.02 -52.02 -20.91
N GLY A 301 47.73 -53.25 -21.33
CA GLY A 301 46.46 -53.91 -20.99
C GLY A 301 46.44 -54.46 -19.56
N ILE A 302 45.37 -54.20 -18.81
CA ILE A 302 44.99 -54.93 -17.59
C ILE A 302 43.57 -55.50 -17.74
N ARG A 303 43.37 -56.64 -17.10
CA ARG A 303 42.32 -57.63 -17.36
C ARG A 303 40.92 -57.19 -16.96
N SER A 304 39.93 -57.73 -17.67
CA SER A 304 38.52 -57.77 -17.26
C SER A 304 38.35 -58.39 -15.87
N PHE A 305 37.49 -57.76 -15.05
CA PHE A 305 36.89 -58.35 -13.85
C PHE A 305 35.36 -58.27 -13.97
N LEU A 306 34.78 -59.10 -14.86
CA LEU A 306 33.34 -59.34 -14.90
C LEU A 306 32.93 -60.27 -13.76
N LEU A 307 32.41 -59.71 -12.68
CA LEU A 307 31.74 -60.45 -11.61
C LEU A 307 30.22 -60.48 -11.87
N ASN A 308 29.80 -61.35 -12.80
CA ASN A 308 28.39 -61.64 -13.00
C ASN A 308 27.86 -62.48 -11.83
N ALA A 309 26.91 -61.93 -11.08
CA ALA A 309 26.22 -62.61 -9.99
C ALA A 309 24.71 -62.70 -10.30
N ALA A 310 24.32 -63.74 -11.05
CA ALA A 310 22.93 -64.14 -11.24
C ALA A 310 22.91 -65.68 -11.28
N LEU A 311 22.30 -66.28 -10.26
CA LEU A 311 22.20 -67.73 -10.09
C LEU A 311 20.71 -68.11 -9.96
N VAL A 312 20.27 -68.95 -10.89
CA VAL A 312 19.14 -69.88 -10.77
C VAL A 312 19.62 -71.19 -11.40
#